data_AF-A0A496A6W4-F1
#
_entry.id   AF-A0A496A6W4-F1
#
_cell.length_a   1.000
_cell.length_b   1.000
_cell.length_c   1.000
_cell.angle_alpha   90.00
_cell.angle_beta   90.00
_cell.angle_gamma   90.00
#
_symmetry.space_group_name_H-M   'P 1'
#
loop_
_entity.id
_entity.type
_entity.pdbx_description
1 polymer ?
#
loop_
_entity_poly.entity_id
_entity_poly.type
_entity_poly.pdbx_seq_one_letter_code
_entity_poly.pdbx_strand_id
1 'polypeptide(L)' 'MSGTTELTIDQEMLSKDKQLTSRNTTDQKDAERKARMDYAEAQLRKLSASRGLNWDEMTDEERIDFVDDLIHEDRACKR' A
#
# COMPACT_ATOMS: atom_id res chain seq x y z
N MET A 1 -22.39 45.05 16.51
CA MET A 1 -21.03 44.49 16.34
C MET A 1 -21.11 42.98 16.50
N SER A 2 -21.21 42.21 15.42
CA SER A 2 -21.35 40.74 15.47
C SER A 2 -20.73 40.00 14.28
N GLY A 3 -19.93 40.65 13.44
CA GLY A 3 -19.36 40.04 12.23
C GLY A 3 -18.10 39.21 12.46
N THR A 4 -17.41 39.38 13.59
CA THR A 4 -16.12 38.71 13.87
C THR A 4 -16.28 37.34 14.53
N THR A 5 -17.36 37.11 15.27
CA THR A 5 -17.59 35.83 15.97
C THR A 5 -18.02 34.72 15.01
N GLU A 6 -18.85 35.03 14.01
CA GLU A 6 -19.35 34.07 13.02
C GLU A 6 -18.23 33.63 12.05
N LEU A 7 -17.41 34.57 11.57
CA LEU A 7 -16.27 34.30 10.69
C LEU A 7 -15.20 33.40 11.35
N THR A 8 -15.04 33.50 12.67
CA THR A 8 -14.06 32.71 13.41
C THR A 8 -14.54 31.27 13.64
N ILE A 9 -15.85 31.09 13.85
CA ILE A 9 -16.48 29.77 14.02
C ILE A 9 -16.43 28.97 12.71
N ASP A 10 -16.74 29.61 11.58
CA ASP A 10 -16.68 28.98 10.27
C ASP A 10 -15.26 28.56 9.88
N GLN A 11 -14.25 29.38 10.24
CA GLN A 11 -12.85 29.05 9.98
C GLN A 11 -12.33 27.90 10.86
N GLU A 12 -12.78 27.80 12.11
CA GLU A 12 -12.50 26.65 12.97
C GLU A 12 -13.16 25.36 12.46
N MET A 13 -14.43 25.41 12.06
CA MET A 13 -15.14 24.23 11.52
C MET A 13 -14.49 23.73 10.23
N LEU A 14 -14.18 24.64 9.30
CA LEU A 14 -13.50 24.30 8.05
C LEU A 14 -12.11 23.70 8.29
N SER A 15 -11.42 24.12 9.35
CA SER A 15 -10.10 23.59 9.73
C SER A 15 -10.19 22.18 10.34
N LYS A 16 -11.24 21.91 11.15
CA LYS A 16 -11.49 20.60 11.74
C LYS A 16 -11.94 19.58 10.67
N ASP A 17 -12.79 19.98 9.74
CA ASP A 17 -13.22 19.13 8.62
C ASP A 17 -12.07 18.78 7.68
N LYS A 18 -11.19 19.74 7.37
CA LYS A 18 -9.98 19.48 6.58
C LYS A 18 -9.03 18.48 7.27
N GLN A 19 -8.86 18.59 8.59
CA GLN A 19 -8.03 17.66 9.36
C GLN A 19 -8.65 16.26 9.42
N LEU A 20 -9.96 16.15 9.67
CA LEU A 20 -10.69 14.87 9.68
C LEU A 20 -10.64 14.17 8.32
N THR A 21 -10.86 14.92 7.23
CA THR A 21 -10.79 14.39 5.86
C THR A 21 -9.38 13.90 5.54
N SER A 22 -8.34 14.69 5.84
CA SER A 22 -6.95 14.32 5.61
C SER A 22 -6.55 13.03 6.37
N ARG A 23 -6.94 12.95 7.65
CA ARG A 23 -6.65 11.77 8.48
C ARG A 23 -7.36 10.52 7.97
N ASN A 24 -8.66 10.62 7.66
CA ASN A 24 -9.43 9.51 7.08
C ASN A 24 -8.84 9.05 5.74
N THR A 25 -8.38 9.97 4.89
CA THR A 25 -7.75 9.60 3.61
C THR A 25 -6.37 8.97 3.78
N THR A 26 -5.66 9.25 4.88
CA THR A 26 -4.35 8.65 5.17
C THR A 26 -4.54 7.23 5.69
N ASP A 27 -5.43 7.04 6.67
CA ASP A 27 -5.77 5.73 7.23
C ASP A 27 -6.32 4.78 6.16
N GLN A 28 -7.17 5.31 5.25
CA GLN A 28 -7.68 4.52 4.12
C GLN A 28 -6.58 4.15 3.13
N LYS A 29 -5.67 5.07 2.79
CA LYS A 29 -4.54 4.78 1.89
C LYS A 29 -3.59 3.75 2.47
N ASP A 30 -3.36 3.80 3.78
CA ASP A 30 -2.52 2.82 4.47
C ASP A 30 -3.18 1.45 4.52
N ALA A 31 -4.48 1.38 4.78
CA ALA A 31 -5.25 0.13 4.72
C ALA A 31 -5.26 -0.48 3.31
N GLU A 32 -5.49 0.32 2.27
CA GLU A 32 -5.42 -0.13 0.87
C GLU A 32 -4.01 -0.59 0.49
N ARG A 33 -2.98 0.13 0.93
CA ARG A 33 -1.58 -0.27 0.71
C ARG A 33 -1.31 -1.61 1.38
N LYS A 34 -1.72 -1.80 2.64
CA LYS A 34 -1.55 -3.06 3.35
C LYS A 34 -2.27 -4.21 2.62
N ALA A 35 -3.52 -4.01 2.22
CA ALA A 35 -4.29 -5.03 1.51
C ALA A 35 -3.62 -5.45 0.19
N ARG A 36 -3.05 -4.50 -0.57
CA ARG A 36 -2.27 -4.80 -1.78
C ARG A 36 -1.01 -5.61 -1.48
N MET A 37 -0.29 -5.28 -0.41
CA MET A 37 0.93 -6.00 -0.01
C MET A 37 0.60 -7.42 0.44
N ASP A 38 -0.41 -7.59 1.30
CA ASP A 38 -0.88 -8.91 1.76
C ASP A 38 -1.31 -9.79 0.57
N TYR A 39 -2.03 -9.21 -0.39
CA TYR A 39 -2.43 -9.92 -1.61
C TYR A 39 -1.23 -10.34 -2.45
N ALA A 40 -0.28 -9.43 -2.71
CA ALA A 40 0.92 -9.72 -3.49
C ALA A 40 1.74 -10.85 -2.86
N GLU A 41 1.95 -10.80 -1.55
CA GLU A 41 2.67 -11.84 -0.81
C GLU A 41 1.94 -13.20 -0.89
N ALA A 42 0.61 -13.22 -0.79
CA ALA A 42 -0.17 -14.45 -0.95
C ALA A 42 -0.03 -15.06 -2.35
N GLN A 43 0.11 -14.24 -3.41
CA GLN A 43 0.39 -14.75 -4.76
C GLN A 43 1.80 -15.31 -4.87
N LEU A 44 2.80 -14.64 -4.26
CA LEU A 44 4.18 -15.10 -4.25
C LEU A 44 4.33 -16.44 -3.52
N ARG A 45 3.67 -16.64 -2.37
CA ARG A 45 3.61 -17.94 -1.68
C ARG A 45 3.06 -19.05 -2.57
N LYS A 46 1.97 -18.78 -3.30
CA LYS A 46 1.38 -19.77 -4.22
C LYS A 46 2.31 -20.10 -5.38
N LEU A 47 2.92 -19.08 -5.98
CA LEU A 47 3.82 -19.26 -7.11
C LEU A 47 5.11 -19.98 -6.70
N SER A 48 5.71 -19.62 -5.57
CA SER A 48 6.90 -20.30 -5.04
C SER A 48 6.59 -21.78 -4.80
N ALA A 49 5.45 -22.07 -4.16
CA ALA A 49 5.02 -23.45 -3.88
C ALA A 49 4.80 -24.24 -5.18
N SER A 50 4.23 -23.61 -6.22
CA SER A 50 4.07 -24.25 -7.54
C SER A 50 5.41 -24.57 -8.22
N ARG A 51 6.48 -23.86 -7.84
CA ARG A 51 7.87 -24.09 -8.30
C ARG A 51 8.68 -24.96 -7.33
N GLY A 52 8.05 -25.54 -6.31
CA GLY A 52 8.71 -26.40 -5.32
C GLY A 52 9.52 -25.64 -4.25
N LEU A 53 9.33 -24.32 -4.14
CA LEU A 53 9.99 -23.46 -3.16
C LEU A 53 9.04 -23.07 -2.02
N ASN A 54 9.59 -22.87 -0.83
CA ASN A 54 8.83 -22.43 0.34
C ASN A 54 9.15 -20.98 0.69
N TRP A 55 8.25 -20.06 0.33
CA TRP A 55 8.37 -18.62 0.56
C TRP A 55 8.65 -18.24 2.02
N ASP A 56 8.05 -18.95 2.97
CA ASP A 56 8.17 -18.63 4.39
C ASP A 56 9.50 -19.12 4.99
N GLU A 57 10.19 -20.06 4.34
CA GLU A 57 11.54 -20.54 4.71
C GLU A 57 12.68 -19.83 3.96
N MET A 58 12.36 -19.16 2.85
CA MET A 58 13.35 -18.39 2.08
C MET A 58 13.89 -17.19 2.87
N THR A 59 15.17 -16.89 2.71
CA THR A 59 15.76 -15.64 3.22
C THR A 59 15.25 -14.45 2.41
N ASP A 60 15.50 -13.24 2.93
CA ASP A 60 15.10 -12.02 2.21
C ASP A 60 15.84 -11.89 0.88
N GLU A 61 17.12 -12.28 0.81
CA GLU A 61 17.88 -12.35 -0.45
C GLU A 61 17.24 -13.33 -1.45
N GLU A 62 16.90 -14.55 -1.01
CA GLU A 62 16.26 -15.54 -1.89
C GLU A 62 14.90 -15.06 -2.41
N ARG A 63 14.13 -14.34 -1.57
CA ARG A 63 12.85 -13.73 -1.99
C ARG A 63 13.06 -12.63 -3.01
N ILE A 64 14.10 -11.80 -2.84
CA ILE A 64 14.45 -10.75 -3.79
C ILE A 64 14.83 -11.38 -5.13
N ASP A 65 15.72 -12.37 -5.12
CA ASP A 65 16.17 -13.07 -6.34
C ASP A 65 14.98 -13.73 -7.07
N PHE A 66 14.08 -14.39 -6.34
CA PHE A 66 12.88 -15.00 -6.91
C PHE A 66 11.95 -13.98 -7.58
N VAL A 67 11.76 -12.81 -6.96
CA VAL A 67 10.94 -11.73 -7.53
C VAL A 67 11.63 -11.10 -8.73
N ASP A 68 12.96 -10.94 -8.69
CA ASP A 68 13.73 -10.44 -9.82
C ASP A 68 13.61 -11.37 -11.03
N ASP A 69 13.79 -12.68 -10.82
CA ASP A 69 13.58 -13.69 -11.85
C ASP A 69 12.17 -13.61 -12.45
N LEU A 70 11.13 -13.46 -11.62
CA LEU A 70 9.74 -13.32 -12.07
C LEU A 70 9.51 -12.07 -12.92
N ILE A 71 10.10 -10.93 -12.54
CA ILE A 71 9.99 -9.67 -13.29
C ILE A 71 10.71 -9.77 -14.65
N HIS A 72 11.81 -10.51 -14.69
CA HIS A 72 12.64 -10.67 -15.87
C HIS A 72 12.25 -11.85 -16.77
N GLU A 73 11.39 -12.77 -16.31
CA GLU A 73 10.94 -13.97 -17.02
C GLU A 73 10.30 -13.65 -18.39
N ASP A 74 9.37 -12.69 -18.44
CA ASP A 74 8.69 -12.29 -19.69
C ASP A 74 9.55 -11.37 -20.59
N ARG A 75 10.61 -10.75 -20.05
CA ARG A 75 11.53 -9.91 -20.85
C ARG A 75 12.47 -10.74 -21.72
N ALA A 76 12.64 -12.03 -21.42
CA ALA A 76 13.46 -12.93 -22.23
C ALA A 76 12.84 -13.31 -23.59
N CYS A 77 11.53 -13.08 -23.80
CA CYS A 77 10.85 -13.29 -25.08
C CYS A 77 10.99 -12.08 -26.03
N LYS A 78 12.23 -11.68 -26.33
CA LYS A 78 12.62 -10.95 -27.54
C LYS A 78 14.01 -11.41 -27.96
N ARG A 79 14.09 -12.55 -28.65
CA ARG A 79 15.30 -12.97 -29.35
C ARG A 79 14.95 -13.45 -30.75
#